data_AF-A0A2D4VKY2-F1
#
_entry.id   AF-A0A2D4VKY2-F1
#
_cell.length_a   1.000
_cell.length_b   1.000
_cell.length_c   1.000
_cell.angle_alpha   90.00
_cell.angle_beta   90.00
_cell.angle_gamma   90.00
#
_symmetry.space_group_name_H-M   'P 1'
#
loop_
_entity.id
_entity.type
_entity.pdbx_description
1 polymer ?
#
loop_
_entity_poly.entity_id
_entity_poly.type
_entity_poly.pdbx_seq_one_letter_code
_entity_poly.pdbx_strand_id
1 'polypeptide(L)'
;MLYHSEVLDRQTGELVRVCNGEWVTVTELGKAHGLGPRQVRQVLRKLGWVYSPNSSRSAYRLCPDANEAGLGKHIVKSKSGRPFDVISPLGQERFALHLSAALAKIASKETSAVMEARAALNAFKEERGKALKRKQQWETRMEVSWLRHFRKRLSQDEMAAVLRISKQLVSHHVRALEASRLKWEQRREAQQALWQKPLSEDQ
;
A
#
# COMPACT_ATOMS: atom_id res chain seq x y z
N MET A 1 15.67 3.61 -14.93
CA MET A 1 15.98 2.88 -16.18
C MET A 1 15.98 3.88 -17.34
N LEU A 2 17.03 3.88 -18.17
CA LEU A 2 17.10 4.75 -19.35
C LEU A 2 16.22 4.20 -20.48
N TYR A 3 15.16 4.92 -20.81
CA TYR A 3 14.28 4.55 -21.92
C TYR A 3 14.69 5.29 -23.18
N HIS A 4 14.61 4.56 -24.29
CA HIS A 4 14.89 5.09 -25.61
C HIS A 4 13.65 4.91 -26.48
N SER A 5 13.35 5.89 -27.33
CA SER A 5 12.39 5.71 -28.42
C SER A 5 13.11 5.81 -29.75
N GLU A 6 12.67 5.04 -30.72
CA GLU A 6 13.07 5.18 -32.11
C GLU A 6 12.09 6.15 -32.76
N VAL A 7 12.62 7.26 -33.28
CA VAL A 7 11.86 8.29 -33.98
C VAL A 7 12.37 8.33 -35.41
N LEU A 8 11.47 8.27 -36.37
CA LEU A 8 11.81 8.45 -37.78
C LEU A 8 12.16 9.92 -38.01
N ASP A 9 13.43 10.18 -38.31
CA ASP A 9 13.87 11.48 -38.76
C ASP A 9 13.37 11.69 -40.19
N ARG A 10 12.51 12.71 -40.36
CA ARG A 10 11.87 13.00 -41.65
C ARG A 10 12.82 13.65 -42.66
N GLN A 11 13.98 14.15 -42.23
CA GLN A 11 14.97 14.75 -43.11
C GLN A 11 15.92 13.70 -43.68
N THR A 12 16.35 12.74 -42.84
CA THR A 12 17.30 11.70 -43.23
C THR A 12 16.64 10.38 -43.64
N GLY A 13 15.39 10.16 -43.22
CA GLY A 13 14.68 8.90 -43.41
C GLY A 13 15.15 7.78 -42.47
N GLU A 14 16.06 8.07 -41.54
CA GLU A 14 16.62 7.09 -40.62
C GLU A 14 15.84 7.04 -39.29
N LEU A 15 15.83 5.87 -38.64
CA LEU A 15 15.32 5.73 -37.28
C LEU A 15 16.40 6.15 -36.29
N VAL A 16 16.21 7.31 -35.68
CA VAL A 16 17.14 7.84 -34.68
C VAL A 16 16.69 7.43 -33.28
N ARG A 17 17.62 6.94 -32.48
CA ARG A 17 17.38 6.53 -31.10
C ARG A 17 17.52 7.73 -30.17
N VAL A 18 16.40 8.22 -29.64
CA VAL A 18 16.35 9.36 -28.72
C VAL A 18 16.28 8.86 -27.28
N CYS A 19 17.12 9.40 -26.40
CA CYS A 19 17.05 9.13 -24.96
C CYS A 19 15.90 9.93 -24.35
N ASN A 20 14.90 9.24 -23.78
CA ASN A 20 13.73 9.85 -23.15
C ASN A 20 13.93 10.11 -21.65
N GLY A 21 15.19 10.18 -21.22
CA GLY A 21 15.61 10.31 -19.83
C GLY A 21 15.37 9.06 -18.99
N GLU A 22 15.56 9.22 -17.69
CA GLU A 22 15.35 8.15 -16.72
C GLU A 22 13.90 8.09 -16.29
N TRP A 23 13.24 6.98 -16.62
CA TRP A 23 11.93 6.68 -16.08
C TRP A 23 12.09 5.83 -14.83
N VAL A 24 11.27 6.14 -13.83
CA VAL A 24 11.29 5.47 -12.53
C VAL A 24 9.94 4.83 -12.26
N THR A 25 9.93 3.68 -11.61
CA THR A 25 8.68 3.08 -11.11
C THR A 25 8.10 3.92 -9.98
N VAL A 26 6.79 3.77 -9.72
CA VAL A 26 6.13 4.44 -8.57
C VAL A 26 6.83 4.14 -7.24
N THR A 27 7.38 2.93 -7.09
CA THR A 27 8.12 2.54 -5.88
C THR A 27 9.45 3.28 -5.77
N GLU A 28 10.18 3.42 -6.88
CA GLU A 28 11.44 4.16 -6.92
C GLU A 28 11.23 5.65 -6.71
N LEU A 29 10.19 6.24 -7.32
CA LEU A 29 9.77 7.61 -7.05
C LEU A 29 9.51 7.82 -5.55
N GLY A 30 8.78 6.89 -4.92
CA GLY A 30 8.53 6.95 -3.48
C GLY A 30 9.83 6.96 -2.68
N LYS A 31 10.76 6.03 -2.97
CA LYS A 31 12.06 5.96 -2.30
C LYS A 31 12.88 7.24 -2.46
N ALA A 32 12.92 7.83 -3.66
CA ALA A 32 13.64 9.07 -3.93
C ALA A 32 13.17 10.24 -3.05
N HIS A 33 11.90 10.23 -2.63
CA HIS A 33 11.30 11.25 -1.76
C HIS A 33 11.09 10.78 -0.31
N GLY A 34 11.69 9.66 0.11
CA GLY A 34 11.52 9.11 1.46
C GLY A 34 10.10 8.62 1.78
N LEU A 35 9.28 8.36 0.76
CA LEU A 35 7.89 7.93 0.90
C LEU A 35 7.77 6.42 0.79
N GLY A 36 6.99 5.82 1.70
CA GLY A 36 6.60 4.42 1.59
C GLY A 36 5.66 4.15 0.39
N PRO A 37 5.55 2.90 -0.09
CA PRO A 37 4.73 2.54 -1.26
C PRO A 37 3.26 2.95 -1.17
N ARG A 38 2.66 2.90 0.04
CA ARG A 38 1.27 3.35 0.26
C ARG A 38 1.16 4.88 0.21
N GLN A 39 2.17 5.59 0.69
CA GLN A 39 2.18 7.06 0.75
C GLN A 39 2.31 7.67 -0.63
N VAL A 40 3.27 7.19 -1.44
CA VAL A 40 3.46 7.70 -2.81
C VAL A 40 2.19 7.49 -3.65
N ARG A 41 1.50 6.34 -3.51
CA ARG A 41 0.22 6.10 -4.19
C ARG A 41 -0.89 7.03 -3.71
N GLN A 42 -0.93 7.36 -2.42
CA GLN A 42 -1.90 8.32 -1.87
C GLN A 42 -1.66 9.73 -2.42
N VAL A 43 -0.39 10.14 -2.54
CA VAL A 43 -0.01 11.42 -3.15
C VAL A 43 -0.41 11.43 -4.63
N LEU A 44 -0.04 10.42 -5.41
CA LEU A 44 -0.42 10.32 -6.82
C LEU A 44 -1.93 10.35 -7.01
N ARG A 45 -2.70 9.71 -6.13
CA ARG A 45 -4.18 9.77 -6.15
C ARG A 45 -4.68 11.18 -5.86
N LYS A 46 -4.02 11.90 -4.94
CA LYS A 46 -4.37 13.29 -4.62
C LYS A 46 -4.05 14.25 -5.77
N LEU A 47 -3.04 13.95 -6.57
CA LEU A 47 -2.71 14.66 -7.81
C LEU A 47 -3.61 14.25 -8.99
N GLY A 48 -4.45 13.24 -8.84
CA GLY A 48 -5.32 12.74 -9.91
C GLY A 48 -4.63 11.86 -10.94
N TRP A 49 -3.39 11.42 -10.68
CA TRP A 49 -2.58 10.68 -11.68
C TRP A 49 -2.84 9.18 -11.67
N VAL A 50 -3.47 8.66 -10.62
CA VAL A 50 -3.80 7.24 -10.52
C VAL A 50 -5.26 7.04 -10.18
N TYR A 51 -5.83 5.99 -10.77
CA TYR A 51 -7.20 5.57 -10.56
C TYR A 51 -7.27 4.06 -10.29
N SER A 52 -8.40 3.60 -9.74
CA SER A 52 -8.68 2.17 -9.58
C SER A 52 -9.62 1.74 -10.71
N PRO A 53 -9.16 0.94 -11.69
CA PRO A 53 -9.98 0.56 -12.84
C PRO A 53 -11.25 -0.20 -12.44
N ASN A 54 -11.13 -1.07 -11.43
CA ASN A 54 -12.23 -1.83 -10.86
C ASN A 54 -12.28 -1.61 -9.34
N SER A 55 -13.48 -1.50 -8.78
CA SER A 55 -13.72 -1.14 -7.38
C SER A 55 -13.30 -2.20 -6.34
N SER A 56 -13.03 -3.45 -6.76
CA SER A 56 -12.89 -4.56 -5.82
C SER A 56 -11.50 -5.21 -5.73
N ARG A 57 -10.68 -5.22 -6.80
CA ARG A 57 -9.39 -5.98 -6.79
C ARG A 57 -8.27 -5.43 -7.69
N SER A 58 -8.49 -4.36 -8.45
CA SER A 58 -7.45 -3.87 -9.36
C SER A 58 -6.44 -2.99 -8.63
N ALA A 59 -5.15 -3.27 -8.84
CA ALA A 59 -4.09 -2.36 -8.44
C ALA A 59 -4.31 -0.99 -9.11
N TYR A 60 -4.02 0.08 -8.38
CA TYR A 60 -4.01 1.44 -8.94
C TYR A 60 -3.16 1.49 -10.19
N ARG A 61 -3.67 2.15 -11.22
CA ARG A 61 -3.01 2.38 -12.52
C ARG A 61 -2.89 3.87 -12.78
N LEU A 62 -1.90 4.25 -13.58
CA LEU A 62 -1.81 5.61 -14.10
C LEU A 62 -3.07 5.94 -14.94
N CYS A 63 -3.65 7.12 -14.75
CA CYS A 63 -4.82 7.55 -15.53
C CYS A 63 -4.44 7.88 -16.98
N PRO A 64 -5.38 7.74 -17.94
CA PRO A 64 -5.14 8.11 -19.33
C PRO A 64 -4.64 9.55 -19.49
N ASP A 65 -5.25 10.51 -18.78
CA ASP A 65 -4.87 11.93 -18.84
C ASP A 65 -3.41 12.18 -18.45
N ALA A 66 -2.91 11.49 -17.42
CA ALA A 66 -1.50 11.60 -17.01
C ALA A 66 -0.55 10.95 -18.04
N ASN A 67 -1.01 9.93 -18.75
CA ASN A 67 -0.26 9.31 -19.85
C ASN A 67 -0.24 10.22 -21.09
N GLU A 68 -1.37 10.85 -21.44
CA GLU A 68 -1.48 11.82 -22.54
C GLU A 68 -0.65 13.08 -22.28
N ALA A 69 -0.64 13.55 -21.03
CA ALA A 69 0.21 14.67 -20.59
C ALA A 69 1.71 14.32 -20.48
N GLY A 70 2.11 13.08 -20.83
CA GLY A 70 3.50 12.63 -20.81
C GLY A 70 4.12 12.50 -19.41
N LEU A 71 3.31 12.42 -18.35
CA LEU A 71 3.78 12.32 -16.96
C LEU A 71 4.21 10.91 -16.56
N GLY A 72 3.75 9.90 -17.29
CA GLY A 72 4.10 8.52 -17.04
C GLY A 72 3.46 7.59 -18.05
N LYS A 73 3.64 6.29 -17.83
CA LYS A 73 3.11 5.25 -18.71
C LYS A 73 2.75 4.00 -17.93
N HIS A 74 1.65 3.37 -18.31
CA HIS A 74 1.32 2.02 -17.88
C HIS A 74 2.02 1.00 -18.79
N ILE A 75 2.92 0.19 -18.24
CA ILE A 75 3.62 -0.86 -18.99
C ILE A 75 2.87 -2.18 -18.82
N VAL A 76 2.28 -2.65 -19.92
CA VAL A 76 1.72 -3.99 -20.04
C VAL A 76 2.80 -4.91 -20.62
N LYS A 77 3.21 -5.94 -19.87
CA LYS A 77 4.16 -6.94 -20.37
C LYS A 77 3.41 -8.04 -21.12
N SER A 78 3.86 -8.35 -22.34
CA SER A 78 3.17 -9.27 -23.26
C SER A 78 3.33 -10.76 -22.95
N LYS A 79 4.35 -11.18 -22.18
CA LYS A 79 4.71 -12.61 -22.07
C LYS A 79 4.71 -13.23 -20.67
N SER A 80 4.91 -12.49 -19.57
CA SER A 80 4.90 -13.09 -18.20
C SER A 80 5.00 -12.11 -17.02
N GLY A 81 5.07 -10.81 -17.26
CA GLY A 81 5.30 -9.85 -16.19
C GLY A 81 4.02 -9.22 -15.68
N ARG A 82 3.98 -8.94 -14.37
CA ARG A 82 2.91 -8.10 -13.82
C ARG A 82 3.03 -6.70 -14.42
N PRO A 83 1.92 -6.10 -14.88
CA PRO A 83 1.94 -4.74 -15.37
C PRO A 83 2.32 -3.78 -14.23
N PHE A 84 2.99 -2.68 -14.59
CA PHE A 84 3.44 -1.68 -13.63
C PHE A 84 3.45 -0.29 -14.26
N ASP A 85 3.36 0.72 -13.41
CA ASP A 85 3.41 2.12 -13.83
C ASP A 85 4.82 2.68 -13.67
N VAL A 86 5.21 3.50 -14.64
CA VAL A 86 6.45 4.27 -14.65
C VAL A 86 6.13 5.76 -14.80
N ILE A 87 7.00 6.60 -14.26
CA ILE A 87 6.89 8.06 -14.23
C ILE A 87 8.04 8.63 -15.05
N SER A 88 7.71 9.52 -15.98
CA SER A 88 8.69 10.17 -16.86
C SER A 88 9.50 11.23 -16.08
N PRO A 89 10.60 11.76 -16.65
CA PRO A 89 11.30 12.90 -16.06
C PRO A 89 10.39 14.10 -15.78
N LEU A 90 9.52 14.46 -16.74
CA LEU A 90 8.52 15.52 -16.56
C LEU A 90 7.55 15.20 -15.42
N GLY A 91 7.11 13.94 -15.30
CA GLY A 91 6.28 13.48 -14.19
C GLY A 91 6.98 13.58 -12.84
N GLN A 92 8.29 13.32 -12.78
CA GLN A 92 9.09 13.47 -11.56
C GLN A 92 9.17 14.93 -11.12
N GLU A 93 9.45 15.85 -12.05
CA GLU A 93 9.49 17.29 -11.77
C GLU A 93 8.14 17.80 -11.25
N ARG A 94 7.05 17.46 -11.95
CA ARG A 94 5.68 17.83 -11.56
C ARG A 94 5.30 17.22 -10.21
N PHE A 95 5.73 16.00 -9.94
CA PHE A 95 5.50 15.34 -8.66
C PHE A 95 6.20 16.10 -7.53
N ALA A 96 7.49 16.41 -7.71
CA ALA A 96 8.29 17.15 -6.73
C ALA A 96 7.69 18.53 -6.44
N LEU A 97 7.26 19.26 -7.48
CA LEU A 97 6.64 20.58 -7.37
C LEU A 97 5.37 20.55 -6.50
N HIS A 98 4.54 19.50 -6.62
CA HIS A 98 3.26 19.43 -5.93
C HIS A 98 3.27 18.56 -4.67
N LEU A 99 4.41 17.94 -4.34
CA LEU A 99 4.51 16.96 -3.25
C LEU A 99 4.13 17.56 -1.89
N SER A 100 4.72 18.69 -1.52
CA SER A 100 4.49 19.33 -0.21
C SER A 100 3.00 19.72 -0.04
N ALA A 101 2.41 20.33 -1.06
CA ALA A 101 1.01 20.72 -1.05
C ALA A 101 0.06 19.50 -0.98
N ALA A 102 0.39 18.41 -1.69
CA ALA A 102 -0.39 17.18 -1.62
C ALA A 102 -0.32 16.52 -0.24
N LEU A 103 0.86 16.48 0.38
CA LEU A 103 1.06 15.97 1.73
C LEU A 103 0.32 16.81 2.77
N ALA A 104 0.39 18.14 2.69
CA ALA A 104 -0.36 19.04 3.57
C ALA A 104 -1.87 18.82 3.48
N LYS A 105 -2.42 18.66 2.27
CA LYS A 105 -3.84 18.35 2.05
C LYS A 105 -4.26 16.97 2.55
N ILE A 106 -3.31 16.02 2.64
CA ILE A 106 -3.57 14.70 3.23
C ILE A 106 -3.60 14.83 4.75
N ALA A 107 -2.58 15.48 5.32
CA ALA A 107 -2.43 15.67 6.76
C ALA A 107 -3.59 16.49 7.35
N SER A 108 -4.06 17.53 6.66
CA SER A 108 -5.16 18.39 7.13
C SER A 108 -6.50 17.67 7.29
N LYS A 109 -6.63 16.44 6.76
CA LYS A 109 -7.83 15.61 6.90
C LYS A 109 -7.68 14.55 7.99
N GLU A 110 -6.49 14.37 8.55
CA GLU A 110 -6.24 13.40 9.61
C GLU A 110 -6.63 14.00 10.96
N THR A 111 -7.35 13.23 11.78
CA THR A 111 -7.63 13.60 13.17
C THR A 111 -6.37 13.41 14.02
N SER A 112 -6.29 14.09 15.17
CA SER A 112 -5.20 13.89 16.14
C SER A 112 -5.05 12.42 16.53
N ALA A 113 -6.17 11.73 16.76
CA ALA A 113 -6.20 10.30 17.06
C ALA A 113 -5.55 9.43 15.96
N VAL A 114 -5.80 9.75 14.68
CA VAL A 114 -5.16 9.05 13.55
C VAL A 114 -3.66 9.32 13.52
N MET A 115 -3.22 10.56 13.73
CA MET A 115 -1.82 10.92 13.74
C MET A 115 -1.05 10.23 14.88
N GLU A 116 -1.58 10.26 16.10
CA GLU A 116 -1.00 9.60 17.27
C GLU A 116 -0.93 8.08 17.10
N ALA A 117 -2.00 7.46 16.60
CA ALA A 117 -2.04 6.02 16.35
C ALA A 117 -1.03 5.60 15.27
N ARG A 118 -0.87 6.41 14.22
CA ARG A 118 0.14 6.20 13.17
C ARG A 118 1.55 6.30 13.74
N ALA A 119 1.84 7.33 14.52
CA ALA A 119 3.14 7.51 15.16
C ALA A 119 3.47 6.33 16.08
N ALA A 120 2.53 5.91 16.93
CA ALA A 120 2.71 4.79 17.83
C ALA A 120 2.92 3.45 17.10
N LEU A 121 2.17 3.19 16.02
CA LEU A 121 2.35 2.00 15.21
C LEU A 121 3.73 2.00 14.51
N ASN A 122 4.17 3.13 13.99
CA ASN A 122 5.48 3.24 13.36
C ASN A 122 6.61 3.01 14.36
N ALA A 123 6.54 3.62 15.54
CA ALA A 123 7.51 3.40 16.62
C ALA A 123 7.57 1.91 17.01
N PHE A 124 6.41 1.27 17.16
CA PHE A 124 6.34 -0.18 17.44
C PHE A 124 6.97 -1.03 16.33
N LYS A 125 6.73 -0.66 15.07
CA LYS A 125 7.31 -1.35 13.91
C LYS A 125 8.82 -1.18 13.82
N GLU A 126 9.35 0.00 14.17
CA GLU A 126 10.79 0.25 14.23
C GLU A 126 11.46 -0.55 15.35
N GLU A 127 10.85 -0.57 16.53
CA GLU A 127 11.32 -1.35 17.67
C GLU A 127 11.34 -2.86 17.35
N ARG A 128 10.22 -3.40 16.85
CA ARG A 128 10.10 -4.83 16.52
C ARG A 128 10.81 -5.22 15.23
N GLY A 129 10.96 -4.29 14.29
CA GLY A 129 11.64 -4.51 13.02
C GLY A 129 13.11 -4.88 13.19
N LYS A 130 13.76 -4.40 14.26
CA LYS A 130 15.11 -4.81 14.66
C LYS A 130 15.18 -6.28 15.11
N ALA A 131 14.09 -6.81 15.65
CA ALA A 131 13.98 -8.17 16.19
C ALA A 131 13.44 -9.20 15.18
N LEU A 132 12.74 -8.76 14.13
CA LEU A 132 12.15 -9.65 13.12
C LEU A 132 13.20 -10.04 12.07
N LYS A 133 13.31 -11.34 11.76
CA LYS A 133 14.13 -11.82 10.63
C LYS A 133 13.59 -11.19 9.33
N ARG A 134 14.48 -10.87 8.37
CA ARG A 134 14.15 -10.23 7.07
C ARG A 134 12.96 -10.83 6.30
N LYS A 135 12.61 -12.10 6.54
CA LYS A 135 11.49 -12.80 5.89
C LYS A 135 10.12 -12.54 6.53
N GLN A 136 10.07 -11.96 7.74
CA GLN A 136 8.83 -11.73 8.48
C GLN A 136 8.46 -10.24 8.36
N GLN A 137 8.08 -9.84 7.15
CA GLN A 137 7.56 -8.50 6.93
C GLN A 137 6.23 -8.33 7.68
N TRP A 138 6.01 -7.13 8.21
CA TRP A 138 4.76 -6.76 8.85
C TRP A 138 3.60 -6.85 7.85
N GLU A 139 2.76 -7.85 8.00
CA GLU A 139 1.56 -8.01 7.18
C GLU A 139 0.46 -7.03 7.62
N THR A 140 -0.36 -6.57 6.67
CA THR A 140 -1.51 -5.69 6.94
C THR A 140 -2.42 -6.23 8.05
N ARG A 141 -2.61 -7.56 8.12
CA ARG A 141 -3.42 -8.20 9.16
C ARG A 141 -2.85 -7.95 10.57
N MET A 142 -1.52 -7.98 10.72
CA MET A 142 -0.85 -7.72 11.99
C MET A 142 -1.01 -6.25 12.39
N GLU A 143 -0.88 -5.32 11.44
CA GLU A 143 -1.10 -3.89 11.68
C GLU A 143 -2.53 -3.62 12.17
N VAL A 144 -3.53 -4.23 11.54
CA VAL A 144 -4.95 -4.12 11.96
C VAL A 144 -5.17 -4.73 13.36
N SER A 145 -4.57 -5.89 13.62
CA SER A 145 -4.66 -6.55 14.94
C SER A 145 -4.08 -5.68 16.05
N TRP A 146 -2.91 -5.09 15.81
CA TRP A 146 -2.25 -4.18 16.74
C TRP A 146 -3.12 -2.95 17.05
N LEU A 147 -3.67 -2.30 16.01
CA LEU A 147 -4.55 -1.13 16.19
C LEU A 147 -5.80 -1.47 17.00
N ARG A 148 -6.43 -2.62 16.76
CA ARG A 148 -7.59 -3.05 17.56
C ARG A 148 -7.23 -3.29 19.02
N HIS A 149 -6.05 -3.85 19.29
CA HIS A 149 -5.64 -4.19 20.64
C HIS A 149 -5.25 -2.94 21.45
N PHE A 150 -4.42 -2.06 20.88
CA PHE A 150 -3.82 -0.93 21.59
C PHE A 150 -4.56 0.41 21.40
N ARG A 151 -5.50 0.49 20.45
CA ARG A 151 -6.26 1.69 20.12
C ARG A 151 -7.75 1.36 19.93
N LYS A 152 -8.37 0.83 21.01
CA LYS A 152 -9.76 0.33 21.04
C LYS A 152 -10.83 1.34 20.61
N ARG A 153 -10.54 2.63 20.69
CA ARG A 153 -11.48 3.72 20.33
C ARG A 153 -11.45 4.09 18.85
N LEU A 154 -10.51 3.58 18.06
CA LEU A 154 -10.46 3.88 16.63
C LEU A 154 -11.59 3.17 15.90
N SER A 155 -12.32 3.93 15.09
CA SER A 155 -13.23 3.38 14.08
C SER A 155 -12.44 2.68 12.96
N GLN A 156 -13.13 1.85 12.17
CA GLN A 156 -12.50 1.22 11.00
C GLN A 156 -12.08 2.24 9.93
N ASP A 157 -12.75 3.39 9.85
CA ASP A 157 -12.38 4.47 8.95
C ASP A 157 -11.07 5.13 9.40
N GLU A 158 -10.91 5.38 10.70
CA GLU A 158 -9.67 5.89 11.25
C GLU A 158 -8.53 4.88 11.13
N MET A 159 -8.78 3.58 11.37
CA MET A 159 -7.78 2.53 11.10
C MET A 159 -7.36 2.50 9.62
N ALA A 160 -8.31 2.68 8.70
CA ALA A 160 -8.02 2.75 7.27
C ALA A 160 -7.15 3.97 6.93
N ALA A 161 -7.43 5.11 7.56
CA ALA A 161 -6.61 6.31 7.47
C ALA A 161 -5.19 6.05 8.00
N VAL A 162 -5.05 5.53 9.23
CA VAL A 162 -3.77 5.16 9.85
C VAL A 162 -2.95 4.24 8.95
N LEU A 163 -3.56 3.22 8.34
CA LEU A 163 -2.83 2.24 7.52
C LEU A 163 -2.68 2.65 6.06
N ARG A 164 -3.35 3.72 5.62
CA ARG A 164 -3.44 4.18 4.21
C ARG A 164 -3.96 3.07 3.28
N ILE A 165 -5.01 2.38 3.72
CA ILE A 165 -5.71 1.32 2.98
C ILE A 165 -7.21 1.62 2.91
N SER A 166 -7.99 0.79 2.22
CA SER A 166 -9.45 0.95 2.19
C SER A 166 -10.10 0.44 3.48
N LYS A 167 -11.23 1.06 3.87
CA LYS A 167 -12.10 0.58 4.95
C LYS A 167 -12.52 -0.88 4.74
N GLN A 168 -12.83 -1.26 3.49
CA GLN A 168 -13.20 -2.62 3.14
C GLN A 168 -12.10 -3.63 3.47
N LEU A 169 -10.83 -3.29 3.22
CA LEU A 169 -9.71 -4.15 3.56
C LEU A 169 -9.51 -4.26 5.08
N VAL A 170 -9.70 -3.16 5.81
CA VAL A 170 -9.74 -3.19 7.29
C VAL A 170 -10.85 -4.13 7.74
N SER A 171 -12.09 -3.93 7.28
CA SER A 171 -13.24 -4.76 7.65
C SER A 171 -13.00 -6.24 7.36
N HIS A 172 -12.38 -6.58 6.24
CA HIS A 172 -12.01 -7.95 5.90
C HIS A 172 -11.06 -8.55 6.95
N HIS A 173 -10.01 -7.83 7.32
CA HIS A 173 -9.07 -8.30 8.35
C HIS A 173 -9.71 -8.37 9.75
N VAL A 174 -10.57 -7.41 10.12
CA VAL A 174 -11.28 -7.44 11.40
C VAL A 174 -12.13 -8.71 11.52
N ARG A 175 -12.94 -9.01 10.50
CA ARG A 175 -13.76 -10.25 10.46
C ARG A 175 -12.91 -11.51 10.56
N ALA A 176 -11.78 -11.56 9.83
CA ALA A 176 -10.87 -12.70 9.88
C ALA A 176 -10.24 -12.89 11.29
N LEU A 177 -9.93 -11.80 11.99
CA LEU A 177 -9.43 -11.83 13.38
C LEU A 177 -10.50 -12.31 14.35
N GLU A 178 -11.74 -11.84 14.22
CA GLU A 178 -12.88 -12.26 15.05
C GLU A 178 -13.20 -13.74 14.86
N ALA A 179 -13.26 -14.22 13.62
CA ALA A 179 -13.45 -15.63 13.33
C ALA A 179 -12.33 -16.51 13.93
N SER A 180 -11.09 -16.01 13.92
CA SER A 180 -9.95 -16.71 14.51
C SER A 180 -10.04 -16.76 16.05
N ARG A 181 -10.51 -15.67 16.67
CA ARG A 181 -10.73 -15.59 18.12
C ARG A 181 -11.82 -16.56 18.57
N LEU A 182 -12.97 -16.58 17.90
CA LEU A 182 -14.09 -17.48 18.21
C LEU A 182 -13.66 -18.95 18.11
N LYS A 183 -12.91 -19.32 17.06
CA LYS A 183 -12.36 -20.67 16.91
C LYS A 183 -11.40 -21.05 18.05
N TRP A 184 -10.61 -20.10 18.54
CA TRP A 184 -9.69 -20.34 19.65
C TRP A 184 -10.45 -20.51 20.98
N GLU A 185 -11.47 -19.69 21.23
CA GLU A 185 -12.35 -19.82 22.40
C GLU A 185 -13.06 -21.18 22.41
N GLN A 186 -13.65 -21.60 21.29
CA GLN A 186 -14.27 -22.93 21.14
C GLN A 186 -13.30 -24.09 21.39
N ARG A 187 -12.07 -23.99 20.87
CA ARG A 187 -11.03 -25.03 21.11
C ARG A 187 -10.63 -25.09 22.57
N ARG A 188 -10.49 -23.94 23.22
CA ARG A 188 -10.14 -23.85 24.64
C ARG A 188 -11.24 -24.45 25.51
N GLU A 189 -12.50 -24.15 25.22
CA GLU A 189 -13.67 -24.73 25.91
C GLU A 189 -13.76 -26.25 25.70
N ALA A 190 -13.59 -26.73 24.46
CA ALA A 190 -13.58 -28.16 24.18
C ALA A 190 -12.43 -28.90 24.90
N GLN A 191 -11.25 -28.26 24.98
CA GLN A 191 -10.11 -28.79 25.73
C GLN A 191 -10.40 -28.83 27.23
N GLN A 192 -10.99 -27.76 27.79
CA GLN A 192 -11.37 -27.71 29.21
C GLN A 192 -12.45 -28.74 29.55
N ALA A 193 -13.44 -28.96 28.67
CA ALA A 193 -14.47 -29.98 28.84
C ALA A 193 -13.90 -31.41 28.78
N LEU A 194 -12.87 -31.65 27.97
CA LEU A 194 -12.17 -32.93 27.92
C LEU A 194 -11.43 -33.22 29.24
N TRP A 195 -10.86 -32.19 29.87
CA TRP A 195 -10.12 -32.30 31.15
C TRP A 195 -11.04 -32.43 32.36
N GLN A 196 -12.32 -32.07 32.23
CA GLN A 196 -13.33 -32.20 33.28
C GLN A 196 -14.18 -33.48 33.15
N LYS A 197 -13.95 -34.33 32.14
CA LYS A 197 -14.59 -35.64 32.11
C LYS A 197 -14.06 -36.48 33.29
N PRO A 198 -14.92 -36.94 34.21
CA PRO A 198 -14.49 -37.89 35.22
C PRO A 198 -13.94 -39.11 34.49
N LEU A 199 -12.82 -39.66 34.98
CA LEU A 199 -12.43 -41.03 34.69
C LEU A 199 -13.63 -41.88 35.08
N SER A 200 -14.44 -42.29 34.10
CA SER A 200 -15.41 -43.34 34.34
C SER A 200 -14.61 -44.52 34.87
N GLU A 201 -14.93 -44.90 36.10
CA GLU A 201 -14.42 -46.08 36.77
C GLU A 201 -14.53 -47.25 35.80
N ASP A 202 -13.39 -47.71 35.28
CA ASP A 202 -13.28 -49.02 34.66
C ASP A 202 -13.58 -50.04 35.79
N GLN A 203 -14.82 -50.53 35.83
CA GLN A 203 -15.24 -51.75 36.51
C GLN A 203 -15.43 -52.86 35.48
#